data_AF-A0A528N4Y4-F1
#
_entry.id   AF-A0A528N4Y4-F1
#
_cell.length_a   1.000
_cell.length_b   1.000
_cell.length_c   1.000
_cell.angle_alpha   90.00
_cell.angle_beta   90.00
_cell.angle_gamma   90.00
#
_symmetry.space_group_name_H-M   'P 1'
#
loop_
_entity.id
_entity.type
_entity.pdbx_description
1 polymer ?
#
loop_
_entity_poly.entity_id
_entity_poly.type
_entity_poly.pdbx_seq_one_letter_code
_entity_poly.pdbx_strand_id
1 'polypeptide(L)'
;MTSRNNRRRNAPAIEWPTVFLALFCYGTWLAAGLFLWPSYPLLALVVLALVAALQSSLAHEVLHGHPTRNAQLNEAFVFLPIGLVWPFRRFKTIHLRH
;
A
#
# COMPACT_ATOMS: atom_id res chain seq x y z
N MET A 1 23.43 -42.39 -8.25
CA MET A 1 22.09 -42.41 -8.86
C MET A 1 21.27 -41.27 -8.29
N THR A 2 20.90 -40.34 -9.16
CA THR A 2 20.05 -39.17 -8.91
C THR A 2 18.68 -39.56 -8.35
N SER A 3 18.23 -38.88 -7.28
CA SER A 3 16.80 -38.63 -7.12
C SER A 3 16.57 -37.12 -6.99
N ARG A 4 15.84 -36.63 -7.98
CA ARG A 4 15.49 -35.23 -8.24
C ARG A 4 14.54 -34.72 -7.16
N ASN A 5 14.88 -33.53 -6.65
CA ASN A 5 14.02 -32.35 -6.67
C ASN A 5 12.53 -32.58 -6.31
N ASN A 6 12.17 -32.33 -5.05
CA ASN A 6 10.81 -31.93 -4.72
C ASN A 6 10.84 -30.52 -4.11
N ARG A 7 11.27 -29.53 -4.92
CA ARG A 7 10.97 -28.13 -4.65
C ARG A 7 9.45 -28.01 -4.73
N ARG A 8 8.79 -28.15 -3.59
CA ARG A 8 7.41 -27.71 -3.42
C ARG A 8 7.36 -26.30 -4.01
N ARG A 9 6.66 -26.17 -5.14
CA ARG A 9 6.33 -24.87 -5.71
C ARG A 9 5.49 -24.18 -4.66
N ASN A 10 6.15 -23.35 -3.83
CA ASN A 10 5.46 -22.43 -2.92
C ASN A 10 4.57 -21.59 -3.82
N ALA A 11 3.26 -21.85 -3.78
CA ALA A 11 2.29 -20.96 -4.39
C ALA A 11 2.55 -19.57 -3.81
N PRO A 12 2.57 -18.50 -4.64
CA PRO A 12 2.70 -17.16 -4.13
C PRO A 12 1.45 -16.88 -3.29
N ALA A 13 1.56 -16.97 -1.97
CA ALA A 13 0.49 -16.53 -1.09
C ALA A 13 0.47 -15.01 -1.17
N ILE A 14 -0.36 -14.48 -2.07
CA ILE A 14 -0.71 -13.07 -2.05
C ILE A 14 -1.29 -12.80 -0.68
N GLU A 15 -0.72 -11.82 0.02
CA GLU A 15 -1.29 -11.38 1.29
C GLU A 15 -2.53 -10.53 1.02
N TRP A 16 -3.65 -11.24 0.90
CA TRP A 16 -4.99 -10.65 0.76
C TRP A 16 -5.33 -9.59 1.83
N PRO A 17 -4.83 -9.67 3.08
CA PRO A 17 -5.03 -8.58 4.05
C PRO A 17 -4.51 -7.22 3.54
N THR A 18 -3.27 -7.16 3.04
CA THR A 18 -2.68 -5.91 2.51
C THR A 18 -3.44 -5.43 1.28
N VAL A 19 -3.90 -6.34 0.42
CA VAL A 19 -4.71 -6.00 -0.76
C VAL A 19 -6.04 -5.36 -0.36
N PHE A 20 -6.74 -5.98 0.60
CA PHE A 20 -8.01 -5.45 1.12
C PHE A 20 -7.81 -4.10 1.81
N LEU A 21 -6.73 -3.97 2.59
CA LEU A 21 -6.41 -2.74 3.31
C LEU A 21 -6.05 -1.59 2.33
N ALA A 22 -5.34 -1.89 1.24
CA ALA A 22 -5.08 -0.94 0.17
C ALA A 22 -6.38 -0.49 -0.54
N LEU A 23 -7.24 -1.44 -0.93
CA LEU A 23 -8.54 -1.13 -1.52
C LEU A 23 -9.41 -0.27 -0.60
N PHE A 24 -9.46 -0.61 0.69
CA PHE A 24 -10.18 0.16 1.70
C PHE A 24 -9.61 1.57 1.86
N CYS A 25 -8.29 1.72 1.87
CA CYS A 25 -7.60 3.00 1.98
C CYS A 25 -7.96 3.93 0.80
N TYR A 26 -7.77 3.47 -0.44
CA TYR A 26 -8.09 4.27 -1.63
C TYR A 26 -9.59 4.50 -1.81
N GLY A 27 -10.42 3.51 -1.48
CA GLY A 27 -11.87 3.65 -1.52
C GLY A 27 -12.38 4.71 -0.54
N THR A 28 -11.85 4.70 0.70
CA THR A 28 -12.21 5.69 1.72
C THR A 28 -11.71 7.07 1.33
N TRP A 29 -10.50 7.20 0.79
CA TRP A 29 -9.99 8.47 0.26
C TRP A 29 -10.91 9.06 -0.80
N LEU A 30 -11.27 8.26 -1.81
CA LEU A 30 -12.11 8.68 -2.92
C LEU A 30 -13.52 9.05 -2.44
N ALA A 31 -14.12 8.23 -1.58
CA ALA A 31 -15.44 8.48 -1.03
C ALA A 31 -15.48 9.72 -0.13
N ALA A 32 -14.44 9.94 0.68
CA ALA A 32 -14.33 11.12 1.52
C ALA A 32 -14.18 12.39 0.66
N GLY A 33 -13.37 12.35 -0.39
CA GLY A 33 -13.19 13.47 -1.31
C GLY A 33 -14.42 13.80 -2.15
N LEU A 34 -15.18 12.79 -2.60
CA LEU A 34 -16.34 13.00 -3.47
C LEU A 34 -17.62 13.30 -2.69
N PHE A 35 -17.87 12.60 -1.57
CA PHE A 35 -19.16 12.63 -0.88
C PHE A 35 -19.13 13.39 0.44
N LEU A 36 -18.05 13.30 1.22
CA LEU A 36 -17.97 13.99 2.52
C LEU A 36 -17.49 15.43 2.37
N TRP A 37 -16.50 15.69 1.50
CA TRP A 37 -15.90 17.02 1.35
C TRP A 37 -16.90 18.14 1.04
N PRO A 38 -17.87 17.98 0.11
CA PRO A 38 -18.78 19.07 -0.23
C PRO A 38 -19.73 19.48 0.92
N SER A 39 -20.09 18.53 1.78
CA SER A 39 -21.12 18.71 2.82
C SER A 39 -20.54 18.86 4.23
N TYR A 40 -19.43 18.19 4.52
CA TYR A 40 -18.84 18.07 5.86
C TYR A 40 -17.31 18.18 5.80
N PRO A 41 -16.75 19.36 5.46
CA PRO A 41 -15.31 19.51 5.23
C PRO A 41 -14.46 19.19 6.46
N LEU A 42 -14.91 19.54 7.67
CA LEU A 42 -14.17 19.22 8.90
C LEU A 42 -14.10 17.70 9.16
N LEU A 43 -15.22 17.00 8.97
CA LEU A 43 -15.25 15.54 9.11
C LEU A 43 -14.41 14.88 8.01
N ALA A 44 -14.50 15.39 6.78
CA ALA A 44 -13.68 14.93 5.66
C ALA A 44 -12.19 15.07 5.96
N LEU A 45 -11.75 16.18 6.56
CA LEU A 45 -10.35 16.38 6.97
C LEU A 45 -9.89 15.34 7.99
N VAL A 46 -10.70 15.04 9.01
CA VAL A 46 -10.37 14.01 10.01
C VAL A 46 -10.23 12.63 9.35
N VAL A 47 -11.18 12.27 8.48
CA VAL A 47 -11.14 11.00 7.75
C VAL A 47 -9.91 10.94 6.84
N LEU A 48 -9.63 12.00 6.08
CA LEU A 48 -8.48 12.07 5.17
C LEU A 48 -7.14 11.99 5.93
N ALA A 49 -7.04 12.58 7.13
CA ALA A 49 -5.86 12.47 7.97
C ALA A 49 -5.61 11.03 8.43
N LEU A 50 -6.67 10.31 8.85
CA LEU A 50 -6.58 8.89 9.20
C LEU A 50 -6.19 8.03 8.01
N VAL A 51 -6.76 8.31 6.83
CA VAL A 51 -6.43 7.62 5.58
C VAL A 51 -4.98 7.87 5.17
N ALA A 52 -4.45 9.09 5.35
CA ALA A 52 -3.05 9.39 5.09
C ALA A 52 -2.10 8.62 6.04
N ALA A 53 -2.46 8.49 7.32
CA ALA A 53 -1.71 7.67 8.27
C ALA A 53 -1.74 6.19 7.87
N LEU A 54 -2.91 5.65 7.49
CA LEU A 54 -3.04 4.28 6.98
C LEU A 54 -2.20 4.05 5.71
N GLN A 55 -2.20 5.01 4.79
CA GLN A 55 -1.40 4.95 3.57
C GLN A 55 0.10 4.92 3.87
N SER A 56 0.55 5.64 4.91
CA SER A 56 1.94 5.60 5.37
C SER A 56 2.32 4.24 5.96
N SER A 57 1.43 3.62 6.73
CA SER A 57 1.63 2.24 7.23
C SER A 57 1.71 1.22 6.10
N LEU A 58 0.82 1.30 5.10
CA LEU A 58 0.86 0.46 3.90
C LEU A 58 2.15 0.65 3.10
N ALA A 59 2.63 1.88 2.97
CA ALA A 59 3.92 2.17 2.32
C ALA A 59 5.10 1.50 3.05
N HIS A 60 5.06 1.46 4.39
CA HIS A 60 6.04 0.74 5.20
C HIS A 60 5.96 -0.78 5.01
N GLU A 61 4.75 -1.34 4.93
CA GLU A 61 4.54 -2.77 4.68
C GLU A 61 5.00 -3.19 3.27
N VAL A 62 4.74 -2.36 2.26
CA VAL A 62 5.23 -2.55 0.89
C VAL A 62 6.75 -2.44 0.78
N LEU A 63 7.38 -1.58 1.59
CA LEU A 63 8.84 -1.50 1.70
C LEU A 63 9.47 -2.82 2.14
N HIS A 64 8.79 -3.57 3.01
CA HIS A 64 9.22 -4.90 3.45
C HIS A 64 9.01 -6.00 2.40
N GLY A 65 8.30 -5.71 1.30
CA GLY A 65 8.12 -6.64 0.19
C GLY A 65 6.78 -7.39 0.19
N HIS A 66 5.78 -6.89 0.91
CA HIS A 66 4.40 -7.39 0.86
C HIS A 66 3.55 -6.57 -0.14
N PRO A 67 2.44 -7.10 -0.69
CA PRO A 67 1.85 -8.43 -0.48
C PRO A 67 2.39 -9.53 -1.39
N THR A 68 3.25 -9.19 -2.36
CA THR A 68 3.80 -10.16 -3.33
C THR A 68 5.31 -10.10 -3.39
N ARG A 69 5.96 -11.16 -3.86
CA ARG A 69 7.42 -11.15 -4.08
C ARG A 69 7.90 -10.17 -5.16
N ASN A 70 6.98 -9.62 -5.96
CA ASN A 70 7.31 -8.68 -7.03
C ASN A 70 7.20 -7.25 -6.51
N ALA A 71 8.35 -6.61 -6.30
CA ALA A 71 8.43 -5.23 -5.83
C ALA A 71 7.69 -4.24 -6.74
N GLN A 72 7.59 -4.48 -8.06
CA GLN A 72 6.87 -3.59 -8.97
C GLN A 72 5.35 -3.66 -8.78
N LEU A 73 4.82 -4.86 -8.52
CA LEU A 73 3.39 -5.02 -8.22
C LEU A 73 3.05 -4.39 -6.86
N ASN A 74 3.91 -4.58 -5.86
CA ASN A 74 3.70 -3.95 -4.56
C ASN A 74 3.79 -2.42 -4.64
N GLU A 75 4.74 -1.90 -5.43
CA GLU A 75 4.87 -0.46 -5.70
C GLU A 75 3.60 0.12 -6.35
N ALA A 76 2.90 -0.64 -7.20
CA ALA A 76 1.65 -0.17 -7.80
C ALA A 76 0.55 0.07 -6.75
N PHE A 77 0.53 -0.68 -5.65
CA PHE A 77 -0.43 -0.48 -4.56
C PHE A 77 -0.19 0.80 -3.76
N VAL A 78 1.00 1.40 -3.82
CA VAL A 78 1.33 2.63 -3.06
C VAL A 78 1.85 3.75 -3.95
N PHE A 79 1.75 3.56 -5.27
CA PHE A 79 2.24 4.48 -6.29
C PHE A 79 1.56 5.85 -6.17
N LEU A 80 0.25 5.86 -5.90
CA LEU A 80 -0.52 7.09 -5.72
C LEU A 80 -0.31 7.58 -4.27
N PRO A 81 0.53 8.60 -4.04
CA PRO A 81 0.88 9.03 -2.71
C PRO A 81 -0.18 10.04 -2.24
N ILE A 82 -1.17 9.55 -1.50
CA ILE A 82 -2.27 10.39 -1.00
C ILE A 82 -1.76 11.47 -0.04
N GLY A 83 -0.75 11.14 0.79
CA GLY A 83 -0.19 12.06 1.79
C GLY A 83 1.21 12.60 1.49
N LEU A 84 1.81 12.21 0.36
CA LEU A 84 3.21 12.50 0.04
C LEU A 84 3.28 13.27 -1.28
N VAL A 85 3.94 14.42 -1.27
CA VAL A 85 4.23 15.17 -2.51
C VAL A 85 5.33 14.45 -3.34
N TRP A 86 6.09 13.53 -2.73
CA TRP A 86 7.20 12.83 -3.37
C TRP A 86 6.83 11.42 -3.85
N PRO A 87 7.33 10.98 -5.03
CA PRO A 87 7.12 9.63 -5.53
C PRO A 87 7.63 8.56 -4.57
N PHE A 88 6.89 7.46 -4.42
CA PHE A 88 7.24 6.34 -3.52
C PHE A 88 8.68 5.84 -3.70
N ARG A 89 9.18 5.77 -4.94
CA ARG A 89 10.57 5.34 -5.20
C ARG A 89 11.62 6.24 -4.55
N ARG A 90 11.38 7.56 -4.50
CA ARG A 90 12.29 8.51 -3.85
C ARG A 90 12.27 8.30 -2.34
N PHE A 91 11.09 8.10 -1.76
CA PHE A 91 10.93 7.75 -0.34
C PHE A 91 11.68 6.46 -0.01
N LYS A 92 11.48 5.40 -0.79
CA LYS A 92 12.19 4.11 -0.63
C LYS A 92 13.70 4.24 -0.67
N THR A 93 14.25 5.01 -1.62
CA THR A 93 15.71 5.22 -1.71
C THR A 93 16.27 5.93 -0.47
N ILE A 94 15.56 6.90 0.09
CA ILE A 94 16.00 7.61 1.30
C ILE A 94 15.86 6.71 2.53
N HIS A 95 14.76 5.96 2.63
CA HIS A 95 14.49 5.07 3.76
C HIS A 95 15.52 3.94 3.88
N LEU A 96 15.95 3.36 2.75
CA LEU A 96 16.97 2.30 2.72
C LEU A 96 18.41 2.81 2.95
N ARG A 97 18.63 4.14 3.02
CA ARG A 97 19.95 4.74 3.28
C ARG A 97 20.20 5.04 4.75
N HIS A 98 19.19 4.91 5.60
CA HIS A 98 19.33 4.96 7.06
C HIS A 98 19.68 3.57 7.59
#